data_AF-A0A7S1G1V4-F1
#
_entry.id   AF-A0A7S1G1V4-F1
#
_cell.length_a   1.000
_cell.length_b   1.000
_cell.length_c   1.000
_cell.angle_alpha   90.00
_cell.angle_beta   90.00
_cell.angle_gamma   90.00
#
_symmetry.space_group_name_H-M   'P 1'
#
loop_
_entity.id
_entity.type
_entity.pdbx_description
1 polymer ?
#
loop_
_entity_poly.entity_id
_entity_poly.type
_entity_poly.pdbx_seq_one_letter_code
_entity_poly.pdbx_strand_id
1 'polypeptide(L)'
;MKWMFFRANSFNSDISAWDVSSVQDTEGAFSYTMKFNADISQWDVSSLTNMFGMFARGSFNCDISGWDVGKVQDMGSAFMQNNAFNYDLSPWDISSVTTMSGMFIRASRFNQSLCWNIGGKNTHFMFKGSEGRIERLLC
;
A
#
# COMPACT_ATOMS: atom_id res chain seq x y z
N MET A 1 -13.04 6.97 -0.66
CA MET A 1 -12.19 7.68 -1.65
C MET A 1 -11.82 6.81 -2.87
N LYS A 2 -12.63 5.80 -3.20
CA LYS A 2 -12.44 4.92 -4.36
C LYS A 2 -12.26 5.71 -5.67
N TRP A 3 -11.18 5.41 -6.41
CA TRP A 3 -10.77 5.97 -7.71
C TRP A 3 -10.58 7.50 -7.79
N MET A 4 -10.51 8.22 -6.65
CA MET A 4 -10.58 9.68 -6.62
C MET A 4 -9.56 10.41 -7.53
N PHE A 5 -8.32 9.94 -7.59
CA PHE A 5 -7.23 10.49 -8.42
C PHE A 5 -6.73 9.49 -9.47
N PHE A 6 -7.56 8.52 -9.86
CA PHE A 6 -7.18 7.55 -10.88
C PHE A 6 -6.71 8.24 -12.17
N ARG A 7 -5.49 7.91 -12.64
CA ARG A 7 -4.84 8.49 -13.82
C ARG A 7 -4.67 10.01 -13.78
N ALA A 8 -4.74 10.64 -12.61
CA ALA A 8 -4.43 12.05 -12.45
C ALA A 8 -2.91 12.27 -12.51
N ASN A 9 -2.27 11.98 -13.64
CA ASN A 9 -0.82 11.89 -13.80
C ASN A 9 -0.03 13.10 -13.26
N SER A 10 -0.65 14.28 -13.25
CA SER A 10 -0.03 15.53 -12.78
C SER A 10 -0.37 15.90 -11.33
N PHE A 11 -1.25 15.18 -10.65
CA PHE A 11 -1.67 15.48 -9.29
C PHE A 11 -0.52 15.25 -8.30
N ASN A 12 -0.21 16.28 -7.51
CA ASN A 12 0.77 16.25 -6.42
C ASN A 12 0.51 17.41 -5.44
N SER A 13 -0.77 17.67 -5.14
CA SER A 13 -1.14 18.73 -4.21
C SER A 13 -0.99 18.25 -2.77
N ASP A 14 -0.76 19.19 -1.85
CA ASP A 14 -0.78 18.89 -0.42
C ASP A 14 -2.20 18.52 0.02
N ILE A 15 -2.32 17.33 0.59
CA ILE A 15 -3.55 16.76 1.16
C ILE A 15 -3.30 16.21 2.56
N SER A 16 -2.18 16.59 3.19
CA SER A 16 -1.78 16.13 4.52
C SER A 16 -2.84 16.43 5.58
N ALA A 17 -3.56 17.54 5.44
CA ALA A 17 -4.61 18.00 6.35
C ALA A 17 -6.01 17.40 6.10
N TRP A 18 -6.16 16.46 5.16
CA TRP A 18 -7.45 15.84 4.90
C TRP A 18 -7.85 14.92 6.05
N ASP A 19 -9.09 15.09 6.54
CA ASP A 19 -9.69 14.12 7.44
C ASP A 19 -10.16 12.90 6.63
N VAL A 20 -9.45 11.79 6.81
CA VAL A 20 -9.78 10.49 6.19
C VAL A 20 -10.21 9.44 7.22
N SER A 21 -10.42 9.84 8.47
CA SER A 21 -10.72 8.95 9.61
C SER A 21 -11.99 8.12 9.44
N SER A 22 -12.96 8.59 8.63
CA SER A 22 -14.19 7.88 8.32
C SER A 22 -14.16 7.14 6.98
N VAL A 23 -13.07 7.24 6.23
CA VAL A 23 -12.94 6.58 4.92
C VAL A 23 -12.75 5.09 5.15
N GLN A 24 -13.46 4.26 4.37
CA GLN A 24 -13.34 2.80 4.43
C GLN A 24 -12.71 2.20 3.17
N ASP A 25 -12.84 2.89 2.03
CA ASP A 25 -12.45 2.37 0.72
C ASP A 25 -11.58 3.38 -0.03
N THR A 26 -10.32 3.01 -0.26
CA THR A 26 -9.32 3.75 -1.05
C THR A 26 -8.93 3.01 -2.33
N GLU A 27 -9.78 2.10 -2.82
CA GLU A 27 -9.54 1.31 -4.02
C GLU A 27 -9.10 2.22 -5.18
N GLY A 28 -7.87 1.99 -5.65
CA GLY A 28 -7.28 2.71 -6.77
C GLY A 28 -7.22 4.24 -6.63
N ALA A 29 -7.32 4.78 -5.40
CA ALA A 29 -7.43 6.21 -5.15
C ALA A 29 -6.32 7.01 -5.84
N PHE A 30 -5.08 6.50 -5.87
CA PHE A 30 -3.93 7.10 -6.53
C PHE A 30 -3.34 6.20 -7.64
N SER A 31 -4.11 5.25 -8.17
CA SER A 31 -3.61 4.36 -9.21
C SER A 31 -3.32 5.15 -10.50
N TYR A 32 -2.18 4.86 -11.13
CA TYR A 32 -1.65 5.61 -12.28
C TYR A 32 -1.41 7.11 -12.01
N THR A 33 -1.14 7.51 -10.77
CA THR A 33 -0.85 8.92 -10.41
C THR A 33 0.65 9.17 -10.41
N MET A 34 1.22 9.40 -11.60
CA MET A 34 2.67 9.36 -11.83
C MET A 34 3.49 10.39 -11.04
N LYS A 35 2.91 11.52 -10.66
CA LYS A 35 3.61 12.58 -9.90
C LYS A 35 3.28 12.63 -8.41
N PHE A 36 2.32 11.84 -7.94
CA PHE A 36 1.85 11.95 -6.56
C PHE A 36 2.88 11.38 -5.58
N ASN A 37 3.38 12.25 -4.70
CA ASN A 37 4.31 11.94 -3.63
C ASN A 37 4.14 12.91 -2.43
N ALA A 38 2.91 13.39 -2.20
CA ALA A 38 2.64 14.24 -1.05
C ALA A 38 2.78 13.45 0.26
N ASP A 39 3.14 14.14 1.34
CA ASP A 39 3.20 13.53 2.68
C ASP A 39 1.78 13.26 3.19
N ILE A 40 1.48 11.97 3.39
CA ILE A 40 0.22 11.47 3.96
C ILE A 40 0.49 10.56 5.17
N SER A 41 1.70 10.64 5.75
CA SER A 41 2.10 9.86 6.91
C SER A 41 1.19 10.09 8.12
N GLN A 42 0.55 11.27 8.21
CA GLN A 42 -0.33 11.68 9.30
C GLN A 42 -1.82 11.37 9.08
N TRP A 43 -2.18 10.72 7.97
CA TRP A 43 -3.55 10.30 7.75
C TRP A 43 -4.00 9.23 8.75
N ASP A 44 -5.16 9.44 9.37
CA ASP A 44 -5.83 8.41 10.15
C ASP A 44 -6.53 7.42 9.22
N VAL A 45 -5.86 6.30 8.94
CA VAL A 45 -6.38 5.23 8.08
C VAL A 45 -7.02 4.07 8.86
N SER A 46 -7.23 4.22 10.16
CA SER A 46 -7.69 3.15 11.06
C SER A 46 -9.09 2.60 10.75
N SER A 47 -9.86 3.28 9.89
CA SER A 47 -11.17 2.84 9.39
C SER A 47 -11.13 2.14 8.03
N LEU A 48 -9.98 2.12 7.34
CA LEU A 48 -9.86 1.49 6.04
C LEU A 48 -10.10 -0.02 6.12
N THR A 49 -10.90 -0.52 5.18
CA THR A 49 -11.14 -1.95 4.95
C THR A 49 -10.63 -2.41 3.59
N ASN A 50 -10.47 -1.49 2.62
CA ASN A 50 -10.02 -1.79 1.26
C ASN A 50 -8.95 -0.79 0.79
N MET A 51 -7.76 -1.31 0.46
CA MET A 51 -6.62 -0.58 -0.11
C MET A 51 -6.23 -1.10 -1.50
N PHE A 52 -7.09 -1.88 -2.16
CA PHE A 52 -6.79 -2.51 -3.44
C PHE A 52 -6.27 -1.51 -4.47
N GLY A 53 -5.06 -1.73 -4.98
CA GLY A 53 -4.47 -0.90 -6.03
C GLY A 53 -4.24 0.57 -5.67
N MET A 54 -4.33 0.98 -4.39
CA MET A 54 -4.32 2.39 -3.98
C MET A 54 -3.18 3.21 -4.60
N PHE A 55 -1.97 2.67 -4.67
CA PHE A 55 -0.77 3.31 -5.25
C PHE A 55 -0.22 2.57 -6.47
N ALA A 56 -1.03 1.72 -7.10
CA ALA A 56 -0.59 0.92 -8.23
C ALA A 56 -0.15 1.81 -9.41
N ARG A 57 1.01 1.50 -10.00
CA ARG A 57 1.57 2.17 -11.19
C ARG A 57 1.74 3.69 -11.02
N GLY A 58 1.96 4.14 -9.78
CA GLY A 58 2.36 5.52 -9.45
C GLY A 58 3.84 5.62 -9.11
N SER A 59 4.24 6.79 -8.62
CA SER A 59 5.60 7.04 -8.08
C SER A 59 5.59 7.45 -6.61
N PHE A 60 4.54 7.05 -5.87
CA PHE A 60 4.39 7.34 -4.45
C PHE A 60 5.53 6.71 -3.64
N ASN A 61 6.18 7.51 -2.80
CA ASN A 61 7.32 7.14 -1.96
C ASN A 61 7.36 8.02 -0.69
N CYS A 62 6.24 8.07 0.03
CA CYS A 62 6.17 8.62 1.38
C CYS A 62 6.17 7.47 2.39
N ASP A 63 6.81 7.69 3.54
CA ASP A 63 6.85 6.72 4.63
C ASP A 63 5.46 6.61 5.29
N ILE A 64 4.89 5.42 5.21
CA ILE A 64 3.58 5.06 5.77
C ILE A 64 3.68 3.86 6.72
N SER A 65 4.89 3.56 7.20
CA SER A 65 5.14 2.48 8.16
C SER A 65 4.34 2.63 9.45
N GLY A 66 3.99 3.87 9.82
CA GLY A 66 3.20 4.20 11.01
C GLY A 66 1.67 4.13 10.85
N TRP A 67 1.15 3.77 9.68
CA TRP A 67 -0.29 3.65 9.46
C TRP A 67 -0.92 2.48 10.23
N ASP A 68 -2.04 2.73 10.91
CA ASP A 68 -2.88 1.67 11.49
C ASP A 68 -3.76 1.04 10.41
N VAL A 69 -3.33 -0.10 9.89
CA VAL A 69 -4.03 -0.87 8.85
C VAL A 69 -4.78 -2.09 9.40
N GLY A 70 -4.97 -2.18 10.73
CA GLY A 70 -5.46 -3.40 11.39
C GLY A 70 -6.87 -3.85 10.97
N LYS A 71 -7.67 -2.97 10.35
CA LYS A 71 -9.00 -3.29 9.81
C LYS A 71 -9.01 -3.61 8.31
N VAL A 72 -7.89 -3.45 7.62
CA VAL A 72 -7.80 -3.66 6.16
C VAL A 72 -7.93 -5.14 5.83
N GLN A 73 -8.81 -5.46 4.88
CA GLN A 73 -9.11 -6.81 4.44
C GLN A 73 -8.48 -7.12 3.06
N ASP A 74 -8.36 -6.10 2.20
CA ASP A 74 -7.79 -6.22 0.84
C ASP A 74 -6.64 -5.22 0.63
N MET A 75 -5.44 -5.75 0.41
CA MET A 75 -4.23 -5.00 0.01
C MET A 75 -3.73 -5.42 -1.37
N GLY A 76 -4.55 -6.12 -2.15
CA GLY A 76 -4.21 -6.63 -3.47
C GLY A 76 -3.71 -5.52 -4.38
N SER A 77 -2.58 -5.76 -5.04
CA SER A 77 -1.96 -4.81 -5.97
C SER A 77 -1.67 -3.39 -5.41
N ALA A 78 -1.74 -3.15 -4.10
CA ALA A 78 -1.65 -1.79 -3.53
C ALA A 78 -0.43 -0.98 -4.01
N PHE A 79 0.71 -1.66 -4.22
CA PHE A 79 1.95 -1.08 -4.74
C PHE A 79 2.40 -1.73 -6.06
N MET A 80 1.48 -2.38 -6.81
CA MET A 80 1.80 -3.01 -8.09
C MET A 80 2.51 -2.01 -9.00
N GLN A 81 3.70 -2.34 -9.49
CA GLN A 81 4.49 -1.49 -10.39
C GLN A 81 4.76 -0.07 -9.87
N ASN A 82 4.68 0.15 -8.56
CA ASN A 82 5.25 1.33 -7.96
C ASN A 82 6.77 1.11 -7.85
N ASN A 83 7.51 1.73 -8.77
CA ASN A 83 8.96 1.54 -8.86
C ASN A 83 9.75 2.50 -7.95
N ALA A 84 9.08 3.31 -7.13
CA ALA A 84 9.72 4.25 -6.22
C ALA A 84 9.69 3.76 -4.76
N PHE A 85 8.55 3.19 -4.33
CA PHE A 85 8.29 2.80 -2.94
C PHE A 85 9.27 1.72 -2.41
N ASN A 86 9.89 1.98 -1.26
CA ASN A 86 10.78 1.01 -0.60
C ASN A 86 10.87 1.18 0.94
N TYR A 87 9.76 1.44 1.62
CA TYR A 87 9.73 1.52 3.08
C TYR A 87 9.41 0.17 3.72
N ASP A 88 9.98 -0.09 4.90
CA ASP A 88 9.66 -1.27 5.69
C ASP A 88 8.24 -1.15 6.26
N LEU A 89 7.42 -2.15 5.97
CA LEU A 89 6.03 -2.23 6.41
C LEU A 89 5.82 -3.32 7.47
N SER A 90 6.90 -3.89 8.01
CA SER A 90 6.84 -4.85 9.12
C SER A 90 5.98 -4.40 10.32
N PRO A 91 5.89 -3.10 10.68
CA PRO A 91 5.02 -2.64 11.75
C PRO A 91 3.51 -2.81 11.50
N TRP A 92 3.08 -3.01 10.25
CA TRP A 92 1.67 -3.16 9.93
C TRP A 92 1.08 -4.45 10.52
N ASP A 93 0.00 -4.31 11.29
CA ASP A 93 -0.83 -5.46 11.68
C ASP A 93 -1.68 -5.92 10.48
N ILE A 94 -1.27 -7.04 9.89
CA ILE A 94 -1.99 -7.65 8.76
C ILE A 94 -2.98 -8.75 9.18
N SER A 95 -3.30 -8.89 10.46
CA SER A 95 -4.13 -9.98 10.99
C SER A 95 -5.49 -10.11 10.28
N SER A 96 -6.16 -8.99 10.00
CA SER A 96 -7.45 -8.91 9.27
C SER A 96 -7.35 -9.11 7.76
N VAL A 97 -6.15 -9.03 7.18
CA VAL A 97 -5.97 -9.09 5.73
C VAL A 97 -6.29 -10.48 5.20
N THR A 98 -7.11 -10.55 4.16
CA THR A 98 -7.48 -11.79 3.47
C THR A 98 -6.69 -11.98 2.17
N THR A 99 -6.32 -10.88 1.50
CA THR A 99 -5.60 -10.91 0.22
C THR A 99 -4.58 -9.79 0.10
N MET A 100 -3.41 -10.15 -0.42
CA MET A 100 -2.28 -9.29 -0.78
C MET A 100 -1.76 -9.69 -2.17
N SER A 101 -2.62 -10.30 -2.99
CA SER A 101 -2.24 -10.82 -4.30
C SER A 101 -1.65 -9.70 -5.16
N GLY A 102 -0.44 -9.95 -5.68
CA GLY A 102 0.29 -8.99 -6.50
C GLY A 102 0.60 -7.65 -5.83
N MET A 103 0.55 -7.52 -4.49
CA MET A 103 0.74 -6.24 -3.79
C MET A 103 1.99 -5.48 -4.25
N PHE A 104 3.10 -6.18 -4.50
CA PHE A 104 4.37 -5.62 -4.97
C PHE A 104 4.79 -6.20 -6.33
N ILE A 105 3.84 -6.69 -7.15
CA ILE A 105 4.18 -7.24 -8.46
C ILE A 105 4.89 -6.17 -9.30
N ARG A 106 6.11 -6.50 -9.75
CA ARG A 106 7.00 -5.61 -10.51
C ARG A 106 7.29 -4.26 -9.84
N ALA A 107 7.19 -4.15 -8.51
CA ALA A 107 7.66 -2.99 -7.76
C ALA A 107 9.20 -3.06 -7.66
N SER A 108 9.90 -2.55 -8.69
CA SER A 108 11.31 -2.89 -8.93
C SER A 108 12.29 -2.41 -7.86
N ARG A 109 11.91 -1.39 -7.08
CA ARG A 109 12.72 -0.87 -5.95
C ARG A 109 12.42 -1.54 -4.63
N PHE A 110 11.28 -2.22 -4.51
CA PHE A 110 10.88 -2.82 -3.25
C PHE A 110 11.75 -4.05 -2.97
N ASN A 111 12.60 -3.97 -1.95
CA ASN A 111 13.54 -5.01 -1.56
C ASN A 111 13.55 -5.30 -0.04
N GLN A 112 12.48 -4.90 0.65
CA GLN A 112 12.34 -5.10 2.09
C GLN A 112 12.08 -6.57 2.45
N SER A 113 12.53 -6.95 3.65
CA SER A 113 12.19 -8.22 4.30
C SER A 113 11.12 -7.94 5.34
N LEU A 114 9.90 -8.38 5.09
CA LEU A 114 8.74 -8.01 5.91
C LEU A 114 8.44 -9.05 6.98
N CYS A 115 8.23 -8.59 8.19
CA CYS A 115 7.94 -9.44 9.34
C CYS A 115 6.43 -9.70 9.50
N TRP A 116 5.87 -10.51 8.61
CA TRP A 116 4.43 -10.70 8.50
C TRP A 116 4.01 -12.17 8.60
N ASN A 117 2.97 -12.45 9.41
CA ASN A 117 2.32 -13.76 9.41
C ASN A 117 1.33 -13.86 8.24
N ILE A 118 1.77 -14.48 7.14
CA ILE A 118 0.97 -14.65 5.92
C ILE A 118 0.10 -15.93 5.89
N GLY A 119 0.07 -16.71 6.97
CA GLY A 119 -0.66 -17.98 7.01
C GLY A 119 -2.12 -17.83 6.61
N GLY A 120 -2.56 -18.58 5.59
CA GLY A 120 -3.95 -18.58 5.10
C GLY A 120 -4.36 -17.39 4.23
N LYS A 121 -3.48 -16.41 4.00
CA LYS A 121 -3.77 -15.23 3.17
C LYS A 121 -3.47 -15.50 1.69
N ASN A 122 -4.22 -14.89 0.77
CA ASN A 122 -3.90 -14.96 -0.65
C ASN A 122 -2.71 -14.05 -0.98
N THR A 123 -1.54 -14.65 -1.20
CA THR A 123 -0.28 -13.96 -1.55
C THR A 123 0.18 -14.25 -2.97
N HIS A 124 -0.73 -14.66 -3.85
CA HIS A 124 -0.37 -15.05 -5.21
C HIS A 124 0.35 -13.93 -5.96
N PHE A 125 1.54 -14.23 -6.49
CA PHE A 125 2.44 -13.28 -7.17
C PHE A 125 2.82 -12.01 -6.38
N MET A 126 2.67 -12.01 -5.06
CA MET A 126 2.88 -10.83 -4.21
C MET A 126 4.17 -10.06 -4.54
N PHE A 127 5.29 -10.76 -4.72
CA PHE A 127 6.61 -10.17 -5.05
C PHE A 127 7.09 -10.51 -6.47
N LYS A 128 6.22 -10.93 -7.40
CA LYS A 128 6.67 -11.35 -8.74
C LYS A 128 7.32 -10.15 -9.47
N GLY A 129 8.64 -10.21 -9.68
CA GLY A 129 9.40 -9.11 -10.29
C GLY A 129 9.79 -7.99 -9.33
N SER A 130 9.74 -8.23 -8.02
CA SER A 130 10.29 -7.40 -6.93
C SER A 130 11.27 -8.26 -6.12
N GLU A 131 12.25 -7.65 -5.45
CA GLU A 131 13.20 -8.34 -4.56
C GLU A 131 12.68 -8.51 -3.13
N GLY A 132 11.49 -7.98 -2.83
CA GLY A 132 10.84 -8.09 -1.53
C GLY A 132 10.54 -9.54 -1.13
N ARG A 133 10.49 -9.78 0.18
CA ARG A 133 10.27 -11.12 0.74
C ARG A 133 9.62 -11.05 2.11
N ILE A 134 9.06 -12.18 2.55
CA ILE A 134 8.65 -12.38 3.94
C ILE A 134 9.83 -12.96 4.71
N GLU A 135 10.16 -12.36 5.85
CA GLU A 135 11.18 -12.87 6.77
C GLU A 135 10.71 -14.21 7.36
N ARG A 136 11.61 -15.20 7.42
CA ARG A 136 11.26 -16.59 7.80
C ARG A 136 11.75 -16.97 9.20
N LEU A 137 12.56 -16.12 9.83
CA LEU A 137 13.15 -16.35 11.14
C LEU A 137 12.91 -15.12 12.01
N LEU A 138 12.21 -15.31 13.14
CA LEU A 138 11.99 -14.31 14.20
C LEU A 138 11.25 -13.05 13.73
N CYS A 139 9.94 -13.24 13.57
CA CYS A 139 8.91 -12.28 13.91
C CYS A 139 8.18 -12.85 15.15
#